data_AF-A0A1B8G2L0-F1
#
_entry.id   AF-A0A1B8G2L0-F1
#
_cell.length_a   1.000
_cell.length_b   1.000
_cell.length_c   1.000
_cell.angle_alpha   90.00
_cell.angle_beta   90.00
_cell.angle_gamma   90.00
#
_symmetry.space_group_name_H-M   'P 1'
#
loop_
_entity.id
_entity.type
_entity.pdbx_description
1 polymer ?
#
loop_
_entity_poly.entity_id
_entity_poly.type
_entity_poly.pdbx_seq_one_letter_code
_entity_poly.pdbx_strand_id
1 'polypeptide(L)'
;MRFTTTTTLSTLSLFVALPTLSTATPCKANEVGVGYTYVTNGQTPQGAGVLWIQPTIFATDCGILSSSHKSHYCDMGWDDPSGIVACDKDRKATGVVLNGRHYGNCYTPASWICAAWLWGKASAEMCCIRDV
;
A
#
# COMPACT_ATOMS: atom_id res chain seq x y z
N MET A 1 53.75 38.17 -12.70
CA MET A 1 52.36 38.56 -12.38
C MET A 1 51.42 37.82 -13.33
N ARG A 2 50.31 37.29 -12.80
CA ARG A 2 49.20 36.59 -13.49
C ARG A 2 49.53 35.17 -14.00
N PHE A 3 48.66 34.15 -13.98
CA PHE A 3 47.21 34.06 -13.73
C PHE A 3 46.88 32.84 -12.83
N THR A 4 46.15 33.06 -11.75
CA THR A 4 45.34 32.05 -11.07
C THR A 4 44.14 31.73 -11.96
N THR A 5 43.97 30.48 -12.37
CA THR A 5 42.74 30.01 -13.02
C THR A 5 42.08 29.01 -12.08
N THR A 6 41.18 29.50 -11.24
CA THR A 6 40.36 28.67 -10.36
C THR A 6 39.30 28.00 -11.21
N THR A 7 39.43 26.70 -11.45
CA THR A 7 38.40 25.90 -12.11
C THR A 7 37.25 25.69 -11.12
N THR A 8 36.20 26.49 -11.24
CA THR A 8 34.92 26.23 -10.58
C THR A 8 34.27 25.03 -11.25
N LEU A 9 34.43 23.85 -10.65
CA LEU A 9 33.64 22.67 -10.98
C LEU A 9 32.19 22.94 -10.60
N SER A 10 31.39 23.27 -11.61
CA SER A 10 29.93 23.36 -11.54
C SER A 10 29.36 22.09 -10.92
N THR A 11 28.74 22.22 -9.76
CA THR A 11 27.99 21.15 -9.12
C THR A 11 26.79 20.80 -10.00
N LEU A 12 26.92 19.75 -10.81
CA LEU A 12 25.78 19.11 -11.45
C LEU A 12 24.78 18.75 -10.35
N SER A 13 23.68 19.50 -10.30
CA SER A 13 22.51 19.15 -9.52
C SER A 13 21.92 17.91 -10.19
N LEU A 14 22.34 16.74 -9.71
CA LEU A 14 21.70 15.48 -10.06
C LEU A 14 20.29 15.54 -9.45
N PHE A 15 19.33 16.07 -10.23
CA PHE A 15 17.93 15.82 -9.99
C PHE A 15 17.75 14.31 -10.11
N VAL A 16 17.83 13.61 -8.98
CA VAL A 16 17.24 12.29 -8.86
C VAL A 16 15.76 12.54 -9.10
N ALA A 17 15.32 12.31 -10.34
CA ALA A 17 13.92 12.12 -10.65
C ALA A 17 13.51 10.88 -9.89
N LEU A 18 13.19 11.04 -8.59
CA LEU A 18 12.41 10.04 -7.90
C LEU A 18 11.18 9.89 -8.77
N PRO A 19 10.88 8.69 -9.30
CA PRO A 19 9.62 8.48 -9.97
C PRO A 19 8.56 8.97 -8.97
N THR A 20 7.77 9.97 -9.34
CA THR A 20 6.63 10.40 -8.54
C THR A 20 5.66 9.22 -8.57
N LEU A 21 5.83 8.32 -7.63
CA LEU A 21 5.03 7.13 -7.47
C LEU A 21 3.62 7.61 -7.19
N SER A 22 2.69 7.29 -8.09
CA SER A 22 1.30 7.69 -7.93
C SER A 22 0.76 7.03 -6.66
N THR A 23 0.57 7.85 -5.62
CA THR A 23 -0.31 7.49 -4.51
C THR A 23 -1.73 7.75 -5.02
N ALA A 24 -2.50 6.68 -5.16
CA ALA A 24 -3.91 6.77 -5.47
C ALA A 24 -4.68 6.50 -4.17
N THR A 25 -5.82 7.15 -3.97
CA THR A 25 -6.69 6.93 -2.82
C THR A 25 -7.87 6.07 -3.29
N PRO A 26 -7.78 4.73 -3.19
CA PRO A 26 -8.79 3.82 -3.71
C PRO A 26 -10.10 3.89 -2.93
N CYS A 27 -10.02 4.23 -1.64
CA CYS A 27 -11.16 4.35 -0.73
C CYS A 27 -11.53 5.82 -0.49
N LYS A 28 -12.80 6.07 -0.15
CA LYS A 28 -13.29 7.42 0.15
C LYS A 28 -12.82 7.88 1.52
N ALA A 29 -12.97 9.17 1.80
CA ALA A 29 -12.65 9.75 3.11
C ALA A 29 -13.37 9.00 4.25
N ASN A 30 -12.64 8.78 5.34
CA ASN A 30 -13.07 8.01 6.53
C ASN A 30 -13.32 6.51 6.33
N GLU A 31 -12.94 5.93 5.20
CA GLU A 31 -12.97 4.48 4.98
C GLU A 31 -11.61 3.85 5.30
N VAL A 32 -11.56 2.52 5.31
CA VAL A 32 -10.28 1.77 5.34
C VAL A 32 -10.22 0.85 4.13
N GLY A 33 -9.02 0.69 3.58
CA GLY A 33 -8.74 -0.27 2.54
C GLY A 33 -8.29 -1.60 3.14
N VAL A 34 -8.67 -2.71 2.52
CA VAL A 34 -8.13 -4.05 2.81
C VAL A 34 -7.58 -4.62 1.53
N GLY A 35 -6.37 -5.15 1.59
CA GLY A 35 -5.78 -5.82 0.44
C GLY A 35 -4.37 -6.28 0.75
N TYR A 36 -3.43 -5.94 -0.12
CA TYR A 36 -2.10 -6.52 -0.12
C TYR A 36 -1.01 -5.52 -0.44
N THR A 37 0.12 -5.70 0.23
CA THR A 37 1.42 -5.19 -0.17
C THR A 37 2.17 -6.33 -0.85
N TYR A 38 2.58 -6.12 -2.11
CA TYR A 38 3.37 -7.04 -2.89
C TYR A 38 4.80 -6.52 -2.97
N VAL A 39 5.75 -7.37 -2.58
CA VAL A 39 7.17 -7.14 -2.83
C VAL A 39 7.62 -8.11 -3.92
N THR A 40 8.33 -7.57 -4.89
CA THR A 40 8.78 -8.30 -6.08
C THR A 40 10.30 -8.20 -6.19
N ASN A 41 10.93 -9.15 -6.84
CA ASN A 41 12.39 -9.17 -7.01
C ASN A 41 12.93 -8.17 -8.05
N GLY A 42 12.09 -7.29 -8.58
CA GLY A 42 12.49 -6.28 -9.56
C GLY A 42 12.82 -6.78 -10.94
N GLN A 43 12.56 -8.05 -11.25
CA GLN A 43 12.79 -8.59 -12.58
C GLN A 43 11.57 -8.33 -13.49
N THR A 44 11.55 -7.12 -14.08
CA THR A 44 10.91 -6.73 -15.37
C THR A 44 9.38 -6.50 -15.45
N PRO A 45 8.91 -5.75 -16.49
CA PRO A 45 7.51 -5.32 -16.66
C PRO A 45 6.50 -6.42 -17.02
N GLN A 46 6.93 -7.68 -17.21
CA GLN A 46 6.05 -8.81 -17.57
C GLN A 46 6.22 -10.08 -16.72
N GLY A 47 6.97 -10.07 -15.62
CA GLY A 47 7.12 -11.30 -14.84
C GLY A 47 8.07 -11.21 -13.67
N ALA A 48 7.76 -10.35 -12.69
CA ALA A 48 8.42 -10.40 -11.41
C ALA A 48 7.78 -11.50 -10.55
N GLY A 49 8.57 -12.49 -10.14
CA GLY A 49 8.13 -13.42 -9.09
C GLY A 49 7.82 -12.62 -7.83
N VAL A 50 6.62 -12.82 -7.27
CA VAL A 50 6.25 -12.21 -5.99
C VAL A 50 7.13 -12.84 -4.91
N LEU A 51 8.01 -12.03 -4.32
CA LEU A 51 8.86 -12.47 -3.22
C LEU A 51 8.05 -12.65 -1.95
N TRP A 52 7.13 -11.71 -1.73
CA TRP A 52 6.34 -11.68 -0.52
C TRP A 52 5.03 -10.93 -0.75
N ILE A 53 3.96 -11.49 -0.17
CA ILE A 53 2.64 -10.90 -0.12
C ILE A 53 2.35 -10.68 1.36
N GLN A 54 1.97 -9.45 1.70
CA GLN A 54 1.55 -9.09 3.03
C GLN A 54 0.11 -8.59 2.97
N PRO A 55 -0.85 -9.29 3.58
CA PRO A 55 -2.17 -8.73 3.82
C PRO A 55 -2.07 -7.47 4.68
N THR A 56 -2.77 -6.42 4.27
CA THR A 56 -2.61 -5.09 4.84
C THR A 56 -3.96 -4.36 4.92
N ILE A 57 -4.18 -3.68 6.04
CA ILE A 57 -5.23 -2.67 6.21
C ILE A 57 -4.61 -1.30 5.95
N PHE A 58 -5.20 -0.55 5.04
CA PHE A 58 -4.75 0.77 4.61
C PHE A 58 -5.67 1.86 5.12
N ALA A 59 -5.09 3.02 5.43
CA ALA A 59 -5.80 4.28 5.56
C ALA A 59 -6.28 4.77 4.19
N THR A 60 -7.13 5.80 4.20
CA THR A 60 -7.64 6.42 2.98
C THR A 60 -6.55 7.02 2.11
N ASP A 61 -5.47 7.49 2.73
CA ASP A 61 -4.26 8.02 2.08
C ASP A 61 -3.25 6.91 1.72
N CYS A 62 -3.67 5.64 1.82
CA CYS A 62 -2.85 4.46 1.62
C CYS A 62 -1.69 4.28 2.61
N GLY A 63 -1.71 5.00 3.73
CA GLY A 63 -0.87 4.67 4.88
C GLY A 63 -1.16 3.26 5.38
N ILE A 64 -0.12 2.49 5.72
CA ILE A 64 -0.29 1.17 6.32
C ILE A 64 -0.76 1.35 7.76
N LEU A 65 -1.94 0.83 8.08
CA LEU A 65 -2.52 0.88 9.43
C LEU A 65 -2.26 -0.40 10.22
N SER A 66 -2.35 -1.54 9.54
CA SER A 66 -2.08 -2.85 10.14
C SER A 66 -1.72 -3.84 9.05
N SER A 67 -1.03 -4.91 9.41
CA SER A 67 -0.59 -5.93 8.47
C SER A 67 -0.57 -7.30 9.11
N SER A 68 -0.57 -8.35 8.29
CA SER A 68 -0.55 -9.73 8.74
C SER A 68 0.55 -10.53 8.04
N HIS A 69 1.10 -11.54 8.71
CA HIS A 69 1.99 -12.56 8.16
C HIS A 69 1.24 -13.74 7.53
N LYS A 70 -0.10 -13.68 7.46
CA LYS A 70 -0.91 -14.71 6.81
C LYS A 70 -0.87 -14.60 5.28
N SER A 71 -1.33 -15.65 4.62
CA SER A 71 -1.44 -15.68 3.16
C SER A 71 -2.55 -14.77 2.63
N HIS A 72 -3.62 -14.58 3.39
CA HIS A 72 -4.79 -13.81 2.99
C HIS A 72 -5.29 -12.94 4.13
N TYR A 73 -5.85 -11.76 3.81
CA TYR A 73 -6.48 -10.90 4.83
C TYR A 73 -7.71 -11.54 5.49
N CYS A 74 -8.27 -12.62 4.93
CA CYS A 74 -9.41 -13.33 5.51
C CYS A 74 -8.98 -14.45 6.45
N ASP A 75 -7.70 -14.80 6.46
CA ASP A 75 -7.19 -15.83 7.35
C ASP A 75 -7.12 -15.25 8.77
N MET A 76 -7.62 -16.00 9.75
CA MET A 76 -7.53 -15.57 11.16
C MET A 76 -6.07 -15.53 11.64
N GLY A 77 -5.80 -14.66 12.62
CA GLY A 77 -4.47 -14.51 13.24
C GLY A 77 -3.67 -13.36 12.65
N TRP A 78 -4.23 -12.16 12.68
CA TRP A 78 -3.51 -10.91 12.44
C TRP A 78 -2.49 -10.67 13.55
N ASP A 79 -1.31 -10.15 13.18
CA ASP A 79 -0.20 -9.99 14.14
C ASP A 79 -0.46 -8.87 15.15
N ASP A 80 -1.31 -7.92 14.78
CA ASP A 80 -1.83 -6.91 15.68
C ASP A 80 -3.27 -7.29 16.08
N PRO A 81 -3.56 -7.49 17.39
CA PRO A 81 -4.92 -7.76 17.86
C PRO A 81 -5.91 -6.62 17.54
N SER A 82 -5.39 -5.46 17.13
CA SER A 82 -6.19 -4.31 16.74
C SER A 82 -6.81 -4.42 15.35
N GLY A 83 -6.27 -5.25 14.44
CA GLY A 83 -6.71 -5.37 13.05
C GLY A 83 -7.34 -6.74 12.77
N ILE A 84 -8.64 -6.81 12.57
CA ILE A 84 -9.34 -8.05 12.22
C ILE A 84 -10.19 -7.77 10.98
N VAL A 85 -10.15 -8.66 9.99
CA VAL A 85 -11.01 -8.59 8.81
C VAL A 85 -11.97 -9.77 8.83
N ALA A 86 -13.27 -9.44 8.79
CA ALA A 86 -14.32 -10.41 8.53
C ALA A 86 -14.52 -10.55 7.02
N CYS A 87 -14.72 -11.79 6.55
CA CYS A 87 -14.93 -12.05 5.13
C CYS A 87 -16.14 -12.95 4.88
N ASP A 88 -16.67 -12.87 3.67
CA ASP A 88 -17.67 -13.80 3.16
C ASP A 88 -17.06 -15.12 2.67
N LYS A 89 -17.92 -16.02 2.18
CA LYS A 89 -17.55 -17.32 1.62
C LYS A 89 -16.64 -17.23 0.40
N ASP A 90 -16.65 -16.09 -0.30
CA ASP A 90 -15.88 -15.84 -1.52
C ASP A 90 -14.56 -15.10 -1.21
N ARG A 91 -14.19 -15.02 0.08
CA ARG A 91 -13.00 -14.35 0.61
C ARG A 91 -12.97 -12.85 0.33
N LYS A 92 -14.13 -12.22 0.22
CA LYS A 92 -14.22 -10.76 0.18
C LYS A 92 -14.41 -10.22 1.58
N ALA A 93 -13.69 -9.15 1.92
CA ALA A 93 -13.89 -8.46 3.18
C ALA A 93 -15.35 -7.96 3.27
N THR A 94 -16.02 -8.25 4.38
CA THR A 94 -17.36 -7.76 4.71
C THR A 94 -17.35 -6.79 5.88
N GLY A 95 -16.28 -6.80 6.68
CA GLY A 95 -16.04 -5.81 7.72
C GLY A 95 -14.61 -5.84 8.23
N VAL A 96 -14.21 -4.78 8.90
CA VAL A 96 -12.90 -4.61 9.53
C VAL A 96 -13.10 -4.06 10.92
N VAL A 97 -12.42 -4.64 11.90
CA VAL A 97 -12.23 -4.01 13.20
C VAL A 97 -10.80 -3.50 13.24
N LEU A 98 -10.63 -2.20 13.43
CA LEU A 98 -9.33 -1.57 13.54
C LEU A 98 -9.29 -0.70 14.80
N ASN A 99 -8.41 -1.01 15.76
CA ASN A 99 -8.28 -0.29 17.03
C ASN A 99 -9.64 -0.13 17.77
N GLY A 100 -10.44 -1.20 17.78
CA GLY A 100 -11.78 -1.20 18.39
C GLY A 100 -12.85 -0.42 17.63
N ARG A 101 -12.54 0.11 16.45
CA ARG A 101 -13.52 0.73 15.55
C ARG A 101 -13.99 -0.25 14.49
N HIS A 102 -15.28 -0.28 14.25
CA HIS A 102 -15.90 -1.12 13.24
C HIS A 102 -16.04 -0.37 11.92
N TYR A 103 -15.69 -1.07 10.84
CA TYR A 103 -15.89 -0.64 9.47
C TYR A 103 -16.67 -1.74 8.74
N GLY A 104 -17.88 -1.46 8.30
CA GLY A 104 -18.77 -2.39 7.62
C GLY A 104 -18.99 -2.04 6.15
N ASN A 105 -20.00 -2.66 5.54
CA ASN A 105 -20.47 -2.36 4.18
C ASN A 105 -19.35 -2.27 3.14
N CYS A 106 -18.44 -3.24 3.18
CA CYS A 106 -17.27 -3.24 2.31
C CYS A 106 -17.66 -3.41 0.84
N TYR A 107 -16.95 -2.71 -0.04
CA TYR A 107 -17.17 -2.73 -1.48
C TYR A 107 -15.85 -2.78 -2.24
N THR A 108 -15.89 -3.27 -3.49
CA THR A 108 -14.72 -3.23 -4.37
C THR A 108 -14.55 -1.83 -4.95
N PRO A 109 -13.39 -1.16 -4.76
CA PRO A 109 -13.16 0.19 -5.28
C PRO A 109 -13.00 0.19 -6.80
N ALA A 110 -13.18 1.36 -7.42
CA ALA A 110 -13.02 1.53 -8.87
C ALA A 110 -11.56 1.41 -9.33
N SER A 111 -10.61 1.74 -8.45
CA SER A 111 -9.19 1.47 -8.60
C SER A 111 -8.70 0.80 -7.34
N TRP A 112 -7.95 -0.28 -7.49
CA TRP A 112 -7.32 -1.01 -6.40
C TRP A 112 -5.92 -0.51 -6.02
N ILE A 113 -5.26 0.31 -6.84
CA ILE A 113 -3.86 0.68 -6.59
C ILE A 113 -3.82 1.75 -5.51
N CYS A 114 -3.04 1.48 -4.46
CA CYS A 114 -2.72 2.43 -3.41
C CYS A 114 -1.40 3.15 -3.72
N ALA A 115 -0.37 2.37 -4.04
CA ALA A 115 0.93 2.86 -4.47
C ALA A 115 1.62 1.80 -5.32
N ALA A 116 2.53 2.22 -6.19
CA ALA A 116 3.48 1.35 -6.86
C ALA A 116 4.88 1.88 -6.60
N TRP A 117 5.89 1.03 -6.58
CA TRP A 117 7.31 1.41 -6.52
C TRP A 117 8.12 0.44 -7.36
N LEU A 118 9.41 0.73 -7.54
CA LEU A 118 10.30 0.00 -8.45
C LEU A 118 10.31 -1.52 -8.22
N TRP A 119 9.98 -1.97 -7.01
CA TRP A 119 10.03 -3.38 -6.60
C TRP A 119 8.76 -3.85 -5.90
N GLY A 120 7.62 -3.20 -6.11
CA GLY A 120 6.40 -3.63 -5.46
C GLY A 120 5.21 -2.74 -5.70
N LYS A 121 4.09 -3.14 -5.11
CA LYS A 121 2.85 -2.36 -5.15
C LYS A 121 2.05 -2.60 -3.89
N ALA A 122 1.28 -1.61 -3.48
CA ALA A 122 0.24 -1.72 -2.49
C ALA A 122 -1.11 -1.61 -3.22
N SER A 123 -2.03 -2.50 -2.90
CA SER A 123 -3.39 -2.45 -3.44
C SER A 123 -4.44 -2.70 -2.37
N ALA A 124 -5.46 -1.85 -2.31
CA ALA A 124 -6.68 -2.09 -1.55
C ALA A 124 -7.72 -2.75 -2.48
N GLU A 125 -8.03 -4.01 -2.22
CA GLU A 125 -9.01 -4.78 -3.00
C GLU A 125 -10.45 -4.52 -2.56
N MET A 126 -10.62 -4.11 -1.31
CA MET A 126 -11.89 -3.77 -0.70
C MET A 126 -11.75 -2.47 0.07
N CYS A 127 -12.79 -1.65 0.09
CA CYS A 127 -12.92 -0.47 0.92
C CYS A 127 -14.10 -0.67 1.87
N CYS A 128 -13.90 -0.40 3.15
CA CYS A 128 -14.90 -0.60 4.20
C CYS A 128 -15.25 0.72 4.87
N ILE A 129 -16.54 0.95 5.03
CA ILE A 129 -17.14 2.20 5.49
C ILE A 129 -17.11 2.21 7.02
N ARG A 130 -16.68 3.30 7.64
CA ARG A 130 -16.76 3.43 9.09
C ARG A 130 -18.21 3.38 9.54
N ASP A 131 -18.54 2.42 10.40
CA ASP A 131 -19.83 2.39 11.07
C ASP A 131 -19.85 3.55 12.09
N VAL A 132 -20.86 4.42 12.00
CA VAL A 132 -20.93 5.67 12.79
C VAL A 132 -21.44 5.40 14.20
#